data_AF-A0A932R5X2-F1
#
_entry.id   AF-A0A932R5X2-F1
#
_cell.length_a   1.000
_cell.length_b   1.000
_cell.length_c   1.000
_cell.angle_alpha   90.00
_cell.angle_beta   90.00
_cell.angle_gamma   90.00
#
_symmetry.space_group_name_H-M   'P 1'
#
loop_
_entity.id
_entity.type
_entity.pdbx_description
1 polymer ?
#
loop_
_entity_poly.entity_id
_entity_poly.type
_entity_poly.pdbx_seq_one_letter_code
_entity_poly.pdbx_strand_id
1 'polypeptide(L)'
;MDRRRAREEALKMLFQRDFSGQIDELELITDAYVLDVLRGIEAHQSEIDPVIQERAEGWHISRLHSVDRSLLRLAIYELYYRKDIPPEVVINEAVELAKRYGTEKSPAFVNAILDRVLKEKVSI
;
A
#
# COMPACT_ATOMS: atom_id res chain seq x y z
N MET A 1 -6.31 -10.10 14.38
CA MET A 1 -6.58 -8.71 14.83
C MET A 1 -7.79 -8.16 14.10
N ASP A 2 -8.27 -6.95 14.41
CA ASP A 2 -9.17 -6.27 13.47
C ASP A 2 -8.39 -5.86 12.20
N ARG A 3 -9.08 -5.68 11.08
CA ARG A 3 -8.44 -5.44 9.78
C ARG A 3 -7.66 -4.12 9.73
N ARG A 4 -8.08 -3.12 10.52
CA ARG A 4 -7.41 -1.83 10.58
C ARG A 4 -6.05 -1.94 11.25
N ARG A 5 -5.97 -2.62 12.39
CA ARG A 5 -4.71 -2.93 13.07
C ARG A 5 -3.79 -3.79 12.20
N ALA A 6 -4.37 -4.77 11.49
CA ALA A 6 -3.59 -5.63 10.59
C ALA A 6 -2.98 -4.84 9.41
N ARG A 7 -3.70 -3.86 8.83
CA ARG A 7 -3.10 -2.95 7.83
C ARG A 7 -1.97 -2.10 8.40
N GLU A 8 -2.17 -1.56 9.60
CA GLU A 8 -1.15 -0.74 10.25
C GLU A 8 0.13 -1.55 10.51
N GLU A 9 -0.01 -2.81 10.92
CA GLU A 9 1.11 -3.73 11.10
C GLU A 9 1.81 -4.05 9.77
N ALA A 10 1.04 -4.42 8.73
CA ALA A 10 1.59 -4.66 7.41
C ALA A 10 2.33 -3.44 6.86
N LEU A 11 1.80 -2.22 7.06
CA LEU A 11 2.47 -0.97 6.69
C LEU A 11 3.83 -0.82 7.38
N LYS A 12 3.91 -1.07 8.69
CA LYS A 12 5.16 -0.97 9.46
C LYS A 12 6.21 -1.95 8.94
N MET A 13 5.80 -3.18 8.64
CA MET A 13 6.70 -4.21 8.11
C MET A 13 7.17 -3.89 6.68
N LEU A 14 6.29 -3.39 5.81
CA LEU A 14 6.66 -2.92 4.47
C LEU A 14 7.62 -1.73 4.54
N PHE A 15 7.36 -0.79 5.46
CA PHE A 15 8.26 0.34 5.69
C PHE A 15 9.64 -0.12 6.15
N GLN A 16 9.72 -1.10 7.07
CA GLN A 16 11.00 -1.67 7.50
C GLN A 16 11.74 -2.34 6.33
N ARG A 17 11.04 -3.16 5.53
CA ARG A 17 11.59 -3.80 4.32
C ARG A 17 12.19 -2.80 3.35
N ASP A 18 11.60 -1.62 3.22
CA ASP A 18 12.13 -0.56 2.35
C ASP A 18 13.54 -0.06 2.77
N PHE A 19 13.95 -0.27 4.03
CA PHE A 19 15.30 0.06 4.52
C PHE A 19 16.23 -1.15 4.60
N SER A 20 15.73 -2.29 5.08
CA SER A 20 16.54 -3.51 5.30
C SER A 20 16.65 -4.39 4.05
N GLY A 21 15.76 -4.22 3.07
CA GLY A 21 15.62 -5.08 1.90
C GLY A 21 14.82 -6.37 2.14
N GLN A 22 14.51 -6.70 3.40
CA GLN A 22 13.80 -7.92 3.81
C GLN A 22 12.82 -7.68 4.95
N ILE A 23 11.79 -8.51 5.07
CA ILE A 23 10.93 -8.52 6.26
C ILE A 23 11.57 -9.50 7.24
N ASP A 24 12.08 -8.98 8.35
CA ASP A 24 12.59 -9.82 9.42
C ASP A 24 11.43 -10.59 10.07
N GLU A 25 11.67 -11.83 10.49
CA GLU A 25 10.71 -12.66 11.23
C GLU A 25 9.37 -12.92 10.52
N LEU A 26 9.35 -12.94 9.18
CA LEU A 26 8.14 -13.21 8.38
C LEU A 26 7.44 -14.53 8.80
N GLU A 27 8.19 -15.56 9.22
CA GLU A 27 7.64 -16.84 9.68
C GLU A 27 6.95 -16.76 11.06
N LEU A 28 7.23 -15.72 11.85
CA LEU A 28 6.61 -15.52 13.17
C LEU A 28 5.26 -14.79 13.08
N ILE A 29 4.91 -14.28 11.90
CA ILE A 29 3.64 -13.60 11.66
C ILE A 29 2.50 -14.62 11.63
N THR A 30 1.62 -14.55 12.63
CA THR A 30 0.48 -15.46 12.79
C THR A 30 -0.84 -14.91 12.24
N ASP A 31 -0.93 -13.60 12.01
CA ASP A 31 -2.15 -13.00 11.45
C ASP A 31 -2.20 -13.26 9.94
N ALA A 32 -3.20 -14.03 9.53
CA ALA A 32 -3.35 -14.48 8.15
C ALA A 32 -3.52 -13.32 7.15
N TYR A 33 -4.15 -12.21 7.57
CA TYR A 33 -4.32 -11.05 6.70
C TYR A 33 -2.99 -10.32 6.49
N VAL A 34 -2.21 -10.14 7.56
CA VAL A 34 -0.88 -9.52 7.46
C VAL A 34 0.01 -10.34 6.53
N LEU A 35 0.04 -11.66 6.73
CA LEU A 35 0.86 -12.55 5.90
C LEU A 35 0.42 -12.56 4.43
N ASP A 36 -0.89 -12.56 4.16
CA ASP A 36 -1.45 -12.44 2.82
C ASP A 36 -1.01 -11.14 2.13
N VAL A 37 -1.13 -10.00 2.81
CA VAL A 37 -0.73 -8.71 2.27
C VAL A 37 0.77 -8.68 1.96
N LEU A 38 1.62 -9.11 2.88
CA LEU A 38 3.07 -9.06 2.70
C LEU A 38 3.54 -9.96 1.55
N ARG A 39 3.07 -11.21 1.51
CA ARG A 39 3.42 -12.16 0.45
C ARG A 39 2.83 -11.76 -0.90
N GLY A 40 1.59 -11.28 -0.90
CA GLY A 40 0.92 -10.82 -2.11
C GLY A 40 1.60 -9.61 -2.72
N ILE A 41 2.00 -8.62 -1.91
CA ILE A 41 2.79 -7.48 -2.39
C ILE A 41 4.13 -7.95 -2.92
N GLU A 42 4.83 -8.86 -2.23
CA GLU A 42 6.11 -9.39 -2.71
C GLU A 42 5.97 -10.09 -4.07
N ALA A 43 4.96 -10.95 -4.22
CA ALA A 43 4.70 -11.67 -5.46
C ALA A 43 4.31 -10.75 -6.63
N HIS A 44 3.55 -9.69 -6.36
CA HIS A 44 2.99 -8.79 -7.37
C HIS A 44 3.71 -7.44 -7.45
N GLN A 45 4.87 -7.29 -6.80
CA GLN A 45 5.55 -6.00 -6.70
C GLN A 45 5.91 -5.43 -8.08
N SER A 46 6.32 -6.29 -9.01
CA SER A 46 6.66 -5.91 -10.38
C SER A 46 5.47 -5.39 -11.20
N GLU A 47 4.24 -5.70 -10.78
CA GLU A 47 2.99 -5.20 -11.37
C GLU A 47 2.50 -3.94 -10.65
N ILE A 48 2.69 -3.86 -9.33
CA ILE A 48 2.23 -2.75 -8.47
C ILE A 48 3.11 -1.51 -8.65
N ASP A 49 4.44 -1.65 -8.67
CA ASP A 49 5.36 -0.51 -8.73
C ASP A 49 5.19 0.34 -10.01
N PRO A 50 4.99 -0.25 -11.21
CA PRO A 50 4.63 0.51 -12.42
C PRO A 50 3.34 1.30 -12.28
N VAL A 51 2.30 0.75 -11.64
CA VAL A 51 1.02 1.45 -11.43
C VAL A 51 1.24 2.72 -10.61
N ILE A 52 2.09 2.66 -9.58
CA ILE A 52 2.47 3.84 -8.80
C ILE A 52 3.26 4.82 -9.67
N GLN A 53 4.27 4.31 -10.39
CA GLN A 53 5.22 5.10 -11.17
C GLN A 53 4.55 5.94 -12.27
N GLU A 54 3.57 5.38 -12.98
CA GLU A 54 2.81 6.07 -14.02
C GLU A 54 2.01 7.26 -13.48
N ARG A 55 1.56 7.17 -12.23
CA ARG A 55 0.63 8.13 -11.62
C ARG A 55 1.33 9.18 -10.75
N ALA A 56 2.61 8.96 -10.40
CA ALA A 56 3.43 9.85 -9.59
C ALA A 56 4.02 11.07 -10.34
N GLU A 57 3.43 11.49 -11.48
CA GLU A 57 3.75 12.73 -12.22
C GLU A 57 5.25 13.06 -12.35
N GLY A 58 6.04 12.12 -12.87
CA GLY A 58 7.46 12.35 -13.16
C GLY A 58 8.40 12.15 -11.95
N TRP A 59 7.88 11.76 -10.79
CA TRP A 59 8.70 11.32 -9.67
C TRP A 59 9.00 9.84 -9.79
N HIS A 60 10.27 9.46 -9.71
CA HIS A 60 10.64 8.06 -9.59
C HIS A 60 10.11 7.50 -8.26
N ILE A 61 9.53 6.30 -8.25
CA ILE A 61 8.93 5.68 -7.05
C ILE A 61 9.93 5.60 -5.88
N SER A 62 11.22 5.44 -6.17
CA SER A 62 12.28 5.43 -5.16
C SER A 62 12.45 6.76 -4.41
N ARG A 63 11.98 7.88 -4.99
CA ARG A 63 12.04 9.24 -4.41
C ARG A 63 10.80 9.61 -3.59
N LEU A 64 9.76 8.78 -3.60
CA LEU A 64 8.61 8.97 -2.70
C LEU A 64 9.05 8.75 -1.25
N HIS A 65 8.36 9.41 -0.31
CA HIS A 65 8.52 9.08 1.10
C HIS A 65 8.25 7.58 1.31
N SER A 66 9.10 6.90 2.07
CA SER A 66 9.01 5.44 2.23
C SER A 66 7.65 5.00 2.78
N VAL A 67 7.03 5.81 3.65
CA VAL A 67 5.67 5.57 4.14
C VAL A 67 4.65 5.63 3.00
N ASP A 68 4.67 6.68 2.18
CA ASP A 68 3.74 6.83 1.06
C ASP A 68 3.90 5.69 0.06
N ARG A 69 5.14 5.31 -0.28
CA ARG A 69 5.42 4.18 -1.16
C ARG A 69 4.90 2.87 -0.61
N SER A 70 5.20 2.56 0.66
CA SER A 70 4.74 1.33 1.32
C SER A 70 3.21 1.26 1.39
N LEU A 71 2.59 2.41 1.68
CA LEU A 71 1.14 2.51 1.78
C LEU A 71 0.43 2.39 0.43
N LEU A 72 0.99 3.00 -0.62
CA LEU A 72 0.48 2.86 -1.98
C LEU A 72 0.59 1.41 -2.47
N ARG A 73 1.70 0.72 -2.18
CA ARG A 73 1.83 -0.72 -2.49
C ARG A 73 0.76 -1.56 -1.81
N LEU A 74 0.52 -1.32 -0.51
CA LEU A 74 -0.52 -2.00 0.25
C LEU A 74 -1.91 -1.74 -0.33
N ALA A 75 -2.26 -0.47 -0.55
CA ALA A 75 -3.57 -0.09 -1.05
C ALA A 75 -3.82 -0.61 -2.47
N ILE A 76 -2.83 -0.56 -3.37
CA ILE A 76 -2.98 -1.07 -4.73
C ILE A 76 -3.09 -2.59 -4.73
N TYR A 77 -2.33 -3.29 -3.88
CA TYR A 77 -2.51 -4.73 -3.70
C TYR A 77 -3.95 -5.06 -3.29
N GLU A 78 -4.48 -4.38 -2.27
CA GLU A 78 -5.87 -4.57 -1.86
C GLU A 78 -6.85 -4.27 -3.01
N LEU A 79 -6.66 -3.16 -3.73
CA LEU A 79 -7.52 -2.79 -4.85
C LEU A 79 -7.51 -3.86 -5.96
N TYR A 80 -6.38 -4.49 -6.25
CA TYR A 80 -6.25 -5.37 -7.42
C TYR A 80 -6.57 -6.82 -7.08
N TYR A 81 -6.17 -7.28 -5.90
CA TYR A 81 -6.17 -8.70 -5.54
C TYR A 81 -7.18 -9.05 -4.42
N ARG A 82 -7.69 -8.06 -3.67
CA ARG A 82 -8.63 -8.29 -2.56
C ARG A 82 -10.05 -7.84 -2.90
N LYS A 83 -10.74 -8.68 -3.67
CA LYS A 83 -12.15 -8.46 -4.07
C LYS A 83 -13.15 -8.47 -2.88
N ASP A 84 -12.73 -8.95 -1.71
CA ASP A 84 -13.50 -8.93 -0.47
C ASP A 84 -13.55 -7.56 0.21
N ILE A 85 -12.83 -6.56 -0.32
CA ILE A 85 -12.70 -5.23 0.28
C ILE A 85 -13.23 -4.18 -0.70
N PRO A 86 -14.27 -3.41 -0.33
CA PRO A 86 -14.77 -2.35 -1.18
C PRO A 86 -13.67 -1.31 -1.47
N PRO A 87 -13.52 -0.83 -2.73
CA PRO A 87 -12.48 0.14 -3.09
C PRO A 87 -12.48 1.40 -2.23
N GLU A 88 -13.66 1.92 -1.90
CA GLU A 88 -13.81 3.11 -1.05
C GLU A 88 -13.23 2.89 0.37
N VAL A 89 -13.36 1.68 0.91
CA VAL A 89 -12.79 1.33 2.22
C VAL A 89 -11.28 1.28 2.14
N VAL A 90 -10.71 0.72 1.06
CA VAL A 90 -9.25 0.69 0.85
C VAL A 90 -8.68 2.10 0.80
N ILE A 91 -9.30 2.99 0.01
CA ILE A 91 -8.86 4.38 -0.14
C ILE A 91 -8.97 5.13 1.19
N ASN A 92 -10.10 5.01 1.89
CA ASN A 92 -10.30 5.68 3.18
C ASN A 92 -9.24 5.25 4.20
N GLU A 93 -9.01 3.95 4.35
CA GLU A 93 -8.04 3.42 5.31
C GLU A 93 -6.60 3.82 4.94
N ALA A 94 -6.27 3.84 3.65
CA ALA A 94 -4.98 4.34 3.18
C ALA A 94 -4.79 5.83 3.52
N VAL A 95 -5.81 6.67 3.32
CA VAL A 95 -5.74 8.10 3.66
C VAL A 95 -5.61 8.30 5.17
N GLU A 96 -6.30 7.52 5.99
CA GLU A 96 -6.19 7.59 7.45
C GLU A 96 -4.80 7.17 7.95
N LEU A 97 -4.21 6.13 7.36
CA LEU A 97 -2.83 5.74 7.65
C LEU A 97 -1.81 6.79 7.18
N ALA A 98 -2.05 7.43 6.04
CA ALA A 98 -1.21 8.53 5.54
C ALA A 98 -1.22 9.72 6.49
N LYS A 99 -2.38 10.05 7.10
CA LYS A 99 -2.48 11.11 8.13
C LYS A 99 -1.67 10.78 9.38
N ARG A 100 -1.60 9.49 9.74
CA ARG A 100 -0.94 9.04 10.97
C ARG A 100 0.56 8.92 10.84
N TYR A 101 1.06 8.46 9.68
CA TYR A 101 2.47 8.10 9.50
C TYR A 101 3.21 8.90 8.45
N GLY A 102 2.48 9.57 7.55
CA GLY A 102 3.06 10.36 6.48
C GLY A 102 3.41 11.78 6.90
N THR A 103 3.67 12.61 5.90
CA THR A 103 3.83 14.06 6.04
C THR A 103 2.48 14.77 5.96
N GLU A 104 2.46 16.08 6.18
CA GLU A 104 1.26 16.91 5.99
C GLU A 104 0.65 16.79 4.58
N LYS A 105 1.48 16.49 3.56
CA LYS A 105 1.04 16.35 2.17
C LYS A 105 0.61 14.92 1.80
N SER A 106 0.98 13.93 2.61
CA SER A 106 0.75 12.52 2.33
C SER A 106 -0.73 12.14 2.13
N PRO A 107 -1.69 12.61 2.95
CA PRO A 107 -3.10 12.25 2.78
C PRO A 107 -3.66 12.65 1.41
N ALA A 108 -3.37 13.89 0.97
CA ALA A 108 -3.83 14.39 -0.32
C ALA A 108 -3.14 13.68 -1.48
N PHE A 109 -1.83 13.42 -1.35
CA PHE A 109 -1.06 12.69 -2.34
C PHE A 109 -1.57 11.25 -2.54
N VAL A 110 -1.71 10.48 -1.45
CA VAL A 110 -2.19 9.09 -1.51
C VAL A 110 -3.60 9.03 -2.08
N ASN A 111 -4.50 9.92 -1.63
CA ASN A 111 -5.86 9.97 -2.18
C ASN A 111 -5.86 10.21 -3.69
N ALA A 112 -5.08 11.20 -4.16
CA ALA A 112 -5.02 11.54 -5.59
C ALA A 112 -4.51 10.38 -6.46
N ILE A 113 -3.50 9.64 -5.99
CA ILE A 113 -2.99 8.46 -6.71
C ILE A 113 -4.04 7.35 -6.76
N LEU A 114 -4.65 7.00 -5.63
CA LEU A 114 -5.60 5.90 -5.57
C LEU A 114 -6.91 6.19 -6.34
N ASP A 115 -7.37 7.44 -6.34
CA ASP A 115 -8.51 7.87 -7.16
C ASP A 115 -8.24 7.69 -8.66
N ARG A 116 -7.02 7.98 -9.11
CA ARG A 116 -6.60 7.74 -10.52
C ARG A 116 -6.56 6.25 -10.83
N VAL A 117 -6.00 5.44 -9.93
CA VAL A 117 -5.98 3.98 -10.04
C VAL A 117 -7.40 3.42 -10.21
N LEU A 118 -8.36 3.91 -9.41
CA LEU A 118 -9.73 3.41 -9.45
C LEU A 118 -10.46 3.77 -10.75
N LYS A 119 -10.30 5.01 -11.24
CA LYS A 119 -10.93 5.47 -12.49
C LYS A 119 -10.54 4.61 -13.70
N GLU A 120 -9.29 4.17 -13.76
CA GLU A 120 -8.78 3.37 -14.87
C GLU A 120 -9.16 1.89 -14.73
N LYS A 121 -9.23 1.36 -13.50
CA LYS A 121 -9.73 0.00 -13.25
C LYS A 121 -11.17 -0.21 -13.72
N VAL A 122 -11.98 0.85 -13.75
CA VAL A 122 -13.38 0.81 -14.21
C VAL A 122 -13.49 0.98 -15.73
N SER A 123 -12.41 1.37 -16.42
CA SER A 123 -12.41 1.67 -17.87
C SER A 123 -12.14 0.44 -18.76
N ILE A 124 -12.31 -0.79 -18.25
CA ILE A 124 -12.07 -2.05 -18.97
C ILE A 124 -13.31 -2.95 -18.90
#